data_AF-A0A3D4XCC3-F1
#
_entry.id   AF-A0A3D4XCC3-F1
#
_cell.length_a   1.000
_cell.length_b   1.000
_cell.length_c   1.000
_cell.angle_alpha   90.00
_cell.angle_beta   90.00
_cell.angle_gamma   90.00
#
_symmetry.space_group_name_H-M   'P 1'
#
loop_
_entity.id
_entity.type
_entity.pdbx_description
1 polymer ?
#
loop_
_entity_poly.entity_id
_entity_poly.type
_entity_poly.pdbx_seq_one_letter_code
_entity_poly.pdbx_strand_id
1 'polypeptide(L)' 'MNRTKNTIIDAFWLLLEEKPYNKITVKDIVERCQINRNTFYYHFHDIPELLETAIKNDADYI' A
#
# COMPACT_ATOMS: atom_id res chain seq x y z
N MET A 1 6.93 -9.91 -10.98
CA MET A 1 6.01 -9.34 -9.96
C MET A 1 6.69 -9.34 -8.60
N ASN A 2 6.77 -8.19 -7.95
CA ASN A 2 7.35 -8.08 -6.62
C ASN A 2 6.27 -8.44 -5.58
N ARG A 3 6.36 -9.64 -4.99
CA ARG A 3 5.33 -10.17 -4.08
C ARG A 3 5.05 -9.23 -2.90
N THR A 4 6.10 -8.67 -2.31
CA THR A 4 5.99 -7.71 -1.19
C THR A 4 5.29 -6.43 -1.60
N LYS A 5 5.61 -5.90 -2.79
CA LYS A 5 4.93 -4.71 -3.36
C LYS A 5 3.43 -4.94 -3.46
N ASN A 6 3.00 -6.10 -3.95
CA ASN A 6 1.58 -6.43 -4.09
C ASN A 6 0.90 -6.56 -2.73
N THR A 7 1.53 -7.23 -1.75
CA THR A 7 0.96 -7.35 -0.39
C THR A 7 0.79 -5.99 0.29
N ILE A 8 1.67 -5.02 0.03
CA ILE A 8 1.51 -3.64 0.51
C ILE A 8 0.29 -2.98 -0.14
N ILE A 9 0.11 -3.14 -1.46
CA ILE A 9 -1.03 -2.59 -2.20
C ILE A 9 -2.35 -3.21 -1.72
N ASP A 10 -2.40 -4.53 -1.57
CA ASP A 10 -3.60 -5.24 -1.08
C ASP A 10 -3.99 -4.77 0.33
N ALA A 11 -3.01 -4.63 1.23
CA ALA A 11 -3.24 -4.11 2.57
C ALA A 11 -3.75 -2.67 2.56
N PHE A 12 -3.25 -1.85 1.62
CA PHE A 12 -3.69 -0.47 1.46
C PHE A 12 -5.15 -0.38 0.96
N TRP A 13 -5.55 -1.21 0.00
CA TRP A 13 -6.94 -1.29 -0.46
C TRP A 13 -7.89 -1.68 0.67
N LEU A 14 -7.54 -2.71 1.44
CA LEU A 14 -8.37 -3.13 2.58
C LEU A 14 -8.43 -2.07 3.70
N LEU A 15 -7.42 -1.21 3.83
CA LEU A 15 -7.47 -0.10 4.79
C LEU A 15 -8.37 1.05 4.30
N LEU A 16 -8.43 1.27 2.98
CA LEU A 16 -9.34 2.25 2.37
C LEU A 16 -10.81 1.88 2.53
N GLU A 17 -11.12 0.58 2.60
CA GLU A 17 -12.47 0.09 2.92
C GLU A 17 -12.87 0.37 4.38
N GLU A 18 -11.89 0.45 5.29
CA GLU A 18 -12.14 0.56 6.73
C GLU A 18 -12.09 2.01 7.25
N LYS A 19 -11.30 2.88 6.62
CA LYS A 19 -11.11 4.27 7.09
C LYS A 19 -10.75 5.25 5.99
N PRO A 20 -11.02 6.56 6.20
CA PRO A 20 -10.67 7.60 5.24
C PRO A 20 -9.17 7.63 4.91
N TYR A 21 -8.83 7.88 3.65
CA TYR A 21 -7.45 7.96 3.15
C TYR A 21 -6.52 8.80 4.03
N ASN A 22 -6.96 9.99 4.46
CA ASN A 22 -6.17 10.90 5.28
C ASN A 22 -5.92 10.41 6.73
N LYS A 23 -6.50 9.28 7.13
CA LYS A 23 -6.27 8.61 8.42
C LYS A 23 -5.41 7.35 8.28
N ILE A 24 -5.07 6.93 7.06
CA ILE A 24 -4.18 5.81 6.83
C ILE A 24 -2.73 6.27 7.03
N THR A 25 -1.98 5.49 7.79
CA THR A 25 -0.55 5.72 8.04
C THR A 25 0.28 4.56 7.52
N VAL A 26 1.59 4.79 7.31
CA VAL A 26 2.54 3.71 7.00
C VAL A 26 2.51 2.63 8.08
N LYS A 27 2.28 3.01 9.35
CA LYS A 27 2.14 2.06 10.46
C LYS A 27 1.00 1.06 10.22
N ASP A 28 -0.18 1.57 9.86
CA ASP A 28 -1.35 0.74 9.62
C ASP A 28 -1.09 -0.29 8.51
N ILE A 29 -0.46 0.16 7.43
CA ILE A 29 -0.18 -0.68 6.26
C ILE A 29 0.78 -1.80 6.65
N VAL A 30 1.92 -1.46 7.28
CA VAL A 30 2.94 -2.46 7.62
C VAL A 30 2.49 -3.43 8.72
N GLU A 31 1.64 -2.99 9.66
CA GLU A 31 1.01 -3.87 10.65
C GLU A 31 0.02 -4.82 9.98
N ARG A 32 -0.76 -4.35 8.99
CA ARG A 32 -1.72 -5.20 8.27
C ARG A 32 -1.02 -6.30 7.47
N CYS A 33 0.02 -5.97 6.70
CA CYS A 33 0.73 -6.95 5.86
C CYS A 33 1.91 -7.64 6.56
N GLN A 34 2.12 -7.38 7.86
CA GLN A 34 3.16 -8.02 8.69
C GLN A 34 4.58 -7.86 8.11
N ILE A 35 4.91 -6.63 7.68
CA ILE A 35 6.26 -6.26 7.24
C ILE A 35 6.87 -5.19 8.14
N ASN A 36 8.16 -4.93 8.00
CA ASN A 36 8.79 -3.81 8.68
C ASN A 36 8.67 -2.51 7.84
N ARG A 37 8.80 -1.35 8.51
CA ARG A 37 8.76 -0.04 7.83
C ARG A 37 9.84 0.15 6.77
N ASN A 38 11.04 -0.38 6.96
CA ASN A 38 12.12 -0.25 5.98
C ASN A 38 11.76 -0.96 4.67
N THR A 39 11.06 -2.08 4.75
CA THR A 39 10.54 -2.80 3.59
C THR A 39 9.47 -2.00 2.86
N PHE A 40 8.61 -1.27 3.57
CA PHE A 40 7.71 -0.30 2.93
C PHE A 40 8.51 0.74 2.15
N TYR A 41 9.49 1.39 2.80
CA TYR A 41 10.29 2.44 2.18
C TYR A 41 11.22 1.98 1.06
N TYR A 42 11.50 0.67 0.97
CA TYR A 42 12.19 0.08 -0.17
C TYR A 42 11.30 0.04 -1.44
N HIS A 43 9.97 0.00 -1.27
CA HIS A 43 9.02 -0.07 -2.38
C HIS A 43 8.32 1.25 -2.68
N PHE A 44 8.09 2.09 -1.67
CA PHE A 44 7.34 3.34 -1.76
C PHE A 44 7.93 4.39 -0.83
N HIS A 45 8.16 5.59 -1.33
CA HIS A 45 8.61 6.74 -0.58
C HIS A 45 7.56 7.21 0.43
N ASP A 46 6.29 7.19 0.04
CA ASP A 46 5.16 7.63 0.86
C ASP A 46 3.83 6.98 0.43
N ILE A 47 2.74 7.37 1.09
CA ILE A 47 1.38 6.89 0.80
C ILE A 47 0.85 7.43 -0.55
N PRO A 48 1.08 8.70 -0.92
CA PRO A 48 0.76 9.18 -2.26
C PRO A 48 1.37 8.35 -3.41
N GLU A 49 2.65 8.00 -3.35
CA GLU A 49 3.30 7.15 -4.38
C GLU A 49 2.68 5.74 -4.41
N LEU A 50 2.34 5.19 -3.25
CA LEU A 50 1.62 3.93 -3.14
C LEU A 50 0.25 4.00 -3.81
N LEU A 51 -0.52 5.07 -3.59
CA LEU A 51 -1.83 5.26 -4.22
C LEU A 51 -1.71 5.37 -5.74
N GLU A 52 -0.78 6.19 -6.24
CA GLU A 52 -0.55 6.31 -7.68
C GLU A 52 -0.20 4.95 -8.31
N THR A 53 0.64 4.18 -7.64
CA THR A 53 1.03 2.84 -8.09
C THR A 53 -0.13 1.85 -8.03
N ALA A 54 -0.96 1.91 -6.98
CA ALA A 54 -2.12 1.05 -6.81
C ALA A 54 -3.14 1.30 -7.91
N ILE A 55 -3.43 2.57 -8.24
CA ILE A 55 -4.35 2.95 -9.32
C ILE A 55 -3.81 2.50 -10.68
N LYS A 56 -2.52 2.72 -10.97
CA LYS A 56 -1.90 2.24 -12.22
C LYS A 56 -2.01 0.73 -12.37
N ASN A 57 -1.68 -0.01 -11.30
CA ASN A 57 -1.79 -1.46 -11.31
C ASN A 57 -3.23 -1.95 -11.49
N ASP A 58 -4.24 -1.25 -10.98
CA ASP A 58 -5.64 -1.64 -11.16
C ASP A 58 -6.14 -1.33 -12.59
N ALA A 59 -5.77 -0.16 -13.11
CA ALA A 59 -6.13 0.27 -14.46
C ALA A 59 -5.51 -0.61 -15.56
N ASP A 60 -4.30 -1.15 -15.34
CA ASP A 60 -3.64 -2.07 -16.28
C ASP A 60 -4.33 -3.45 -16.37
N TYR A 61 -5.29 -3.75 -15.49
CA TYR A 61 -6.08 -4.99 -15.48
C TYR A 61 -7.49 -4.85 -16.09
N ILE A 62 -7.84 -3.66 -16.62
CA ILE A 62 -9.10 -3.38 -17.34
C ILE A 62 -8.83 -3.30 -18.84
#